data_AF-A0A9W6PH08-F1
#
_entry.id   AF-A0A9W6PH08-F1
#
_cell.length_a   1.000
_cell.length_b   1.000
_cell.length_c   1.000
_cell.angle_alpha   90.00
_cell.angle_beta   90.00
_cell.angle_gamma   90.00
#
_symmetry.space_group_name_H-M   'P 1'
#
loop_
_entity.id
_entity.type
_entity.pdbx_description
1 polymer ?
#
loop_
_entity_poly.entity_id
_entity_poly.type
_entity_poly.pdbx_seq_one_letter_code
_entity_poly.pdbx_strand_id
1 'polypeptide(L)'
;MSGFPFRARLSGEVAGLVRGTLGVQQCKELQGALEQAMGDPWSWPPSDREDLDDTVRQIVLPDLIVHYVVLPDPPVPHLWVIALTVL
;
A
#
# COMPACT_ATOMS: atom_id res chain seq x y z
N MET A 1 -5.57 -21.69 -8.96
CA MET A 1 -4.67 -20.65 -9.50
C MET A 1 -5.34 -19.31 -9.29
N SER A 2 -4.91 -18.52 -8.31
CA SER A 2 -5.34 -17.12 -8.19
C SER A 2 -4.25 -16.36 -7.43
N GLY A 3 -3.18 -16.01 -8.12
CA GLY A 3 -2.29 -14.95 -7.63
C GLY A 3 -3.00 -13.62 -7.84
N PHE A 4 -2.89 -12.71 -6.87
CA PHE A 4 -3.33 -11.34 -7.08
C PHE A 4 -2.68 -10.74 -8.34
N PRO A 5 -3.40 -9.92 -9.13
CA PRO A 5 -2.86 -9.31 -10.35
C PRO A 5 -1.67 -8.38 -10.06
N PHE A 6 -1.62 -7.80 -8.84
CA PHE A 6 -0.50 -7.00 -8.37
C PHE A 6 0.16 -7.63 -7.14
N ARG A 7 1.46 -7.41 -6.97
CA ARG A 7 2.18 -7.77 -5.73
C ARG A 7 2.52 -6.53 -4.92
N ALA A 8 2.20 -6.50 -3.63
CA ALA A 8 2.69 -5.45 -2.75
C ALA A 8 4.19 -5.63 -2.44
N ARG A 9 4.93 -4.52 -2.51
CA ARG A 9 6.33 -4.42 -2.09
C ARG A 9 6.49 -3.25 -1.13
N LEU A 10 7.08 -3.50 0.02
CA LEU A 10 7.36 -2.46 1.02
C LEU A 10 8.74 -1.85 0.77
N SER A 11 8.84 -0.53 0.88
CA SER A 11 10.15 0.12 1.04
C SER A 11 10.84 -0.39 2.31
N GLY A 12 12.17 -0.27 2.37
CA GLY A 12 12.93 -0.70 3.55
C GLY A 12 12.49 0.04 4.82
N GLU A 13 12.17 1.33 4.69
CA GLU A 13 11.65 2.20 5.76
C GLU A 13 10.29 1.72 6.27
N VAL A 14 9.33 1.51 5.35
CA VAL A 14 8.00 1.00 5.71
C VAL A 14 8.10 -0.37 6.37
N ALA A 15 8.93 -1.26 5.84
CA ALA A 15 9.14 -2.58 6.44
C ALA A 15 9.76 -2.49 7.84
N GLY A 16 10.63 -1.50 8.08
CA GLY A 16 11.17 -1.18 9.41
C GLY A 16 10.08 -0.73 10.37
N LEU A 17 9.22 0.20 9.93
CA LEU A 17 8.11 0.72 10.73
C LEU A 17 7.11 -0.38 11.11
N VAL A 18 6.71 -1.22 10.14
CA VAL A 18 5.82 -2.37 10.37
C VAL A 18 6.39 -3.29 11.46
N ARG A 19 7.68 -3.62 11.40
CA ARG A 19 8.30 -4.53 12.39
C ARG A 19 8.51 -3.89 13.76
N GLY A 20 8.80 -2.59 13.80
CA GLY A 20 9.22 -1.91 15.03
C GLY A 20 8.09 -1.24 15.80
N THR A 21 6.98 -0.90 15.14
CA THR A 21 5.95 -0.01 15.70
C THR A 21 4.55 -0.61 15.69
N LEU A 22 4.16 -1.30 14.61
CA LEU A 22 2.78 -1.75 14.46
C LEU A 22 2.44 -2.92 15.38
N GLY A 23 1.30 -2.81 16.05
CA GLY A 23 0.68 -3.91 16.79
C GLY A 23 0.06 -4.97 15.87
N VAL A 24 -0.28 -6.13 16.43
CA VAL A 24 -0.86 -7.26 15.68
C VAL A 24 -2.13 -6.87 14.92
N GLN A 25 -2.99 -6.06 15.53
CA GLN A 25 -4.25 -5.64 14.91
C GLN A 25 -4.00 -4.72 13.72
N GLN A 26 -3.13 -3.71 13.88
CA GLN A 26 -2.70 -2.82 12.82
C GLN A 26 -2.05 -3.58 11.65
N CYS A 27 -1.24 -4.60 11.94
CA CYS A 27 -0.66 -5.47 10.92
C CYS A 27 -1.74 -6.23 10.12
N LYS A 28 -2.80 -6.72 10.78
CA LYS A 28 -3.91 -7.42 10.10
C LYS A 28 -4.71 -6.48 9.21
N GLU A 29 -4.99 -5.28 9.70
CA GLU A 29 -5.72 -4.26 8.94
C GLU A 29 -4.91 -3.80 7.72
N LEU A 30 -3.61 -3.54 7.91
CA LEU A 30 -2.70 -3.23 6.82
C LEU A 30 -2.62 -4.38 5.79
N GLN A 31 -2.52 -5.63 6.25
CA GLN A 31 -2.48 -6.78 5.36
C GLN A 31 -3.76 -6.88 4.52
N GLY A 32 -4.95 -6.81 5.15
CA GLY A 32 -6.22 -6.91 4.44
C GLY A 32 -6.40 -5.78 3.40
N ALA A 33 -6.01 -4.56 3.76
CA ALA A 33 -6.09 -3.43 2.84
C ALA A 33 -5.13 -3.57 1.65
N LEU A 34 -3.90 -4.05 1.89
CA LEU A 34 -2.95 -4.34 0.81
C LEU A 34 -3.41 -5.49 -0.07
N GLU A 35 -4.02 -6.54 0.48
CA GLU A 35 -4.60 -7.65 -0.30
C GLU A 35 -5.73 -7.15 -1.21
N GLN A 36 -6.60 -6.25 -0.72
CA GLN A 36 -7.63 -5.61 -1.55
C GLN A 36 -7.00 -4.78 -2.67
N ALA A 37 -6.02 -3.93 -2.35
CA ALA A 37 -5.31 -3.12 -3.33
C ALA A 37 -4.56 -4.00 -4.36
N MET A 38 -4.07 -5.16 -3.95
CA MET A 38 -3.40 -6.12 -4.84
C MET A 38 -4.38 -6.75 -5.84
N GLY A 39 -5.65 -6.86 -5.49
CA GLY A 39 -6.75 -7.27 -6.36
C GLY A 39 -7.18 -6.19 -7.33
N ASP A 40 -7.35 -4.97 -6.84
CA ASP A 40 -7.70 -3.78 -7.62
C ASP A 40 -6.97 -2.53 -7.09
N PRO A 41 -5.82 -2.15 -7.69
CA PRO A 41 -5.02 -1.03 -7.23
C PRO A 41 -5.69 0.32 -7.34
N TRP A 42 -6.71 0.43 -8.19
CA TRP A 42 -7.40 1.68 -8.46
C TRP A 42 -8.68 1.85 -7.62
N SER A 43 -9.00 0.84 -6.79
CA SER A 43 -10.15 0.88 -5.88
C SER A 43 -10.01 1.89 -4.73
N TRP A 44 -8.79 2.32 -4.44
CA TRP A 44 -8.48 3.35 -3.44
C TRP A 44 -8.37 4.73 -4.09
N PRO A 45 -8.63 5.83 -3.36
CA PRO A 45 -8.56 7.17 -3.91
C PRO A 45 -7.13 7.59 -4.29
N PRO A 46 -6.99 8.51 -5.27
CA PRO A 46 -5.73 9.22 -5.48
C PRO A 46 -5.26 9.91 -4.20
N SER A 47 -3.95 10.07 -4.06
CA SER A 47 -3.42 10.87 -2.95
C SER A 47 -3.73 12.35 -3.21
N ASP A 48 -4.20 13.07 -2.18
CA ASP A 48 -4.62 14.48 -2.28
C ASP A 48 -3.46 15.47 -2.48
N ARG A 49 -2.22 14.99 -2.70
CA ARG A 49 -1.09 15.87 -2.99
C ARG A 49 -1.04 16.15 -4.48
N GLU A 50 -1.26 17.41 -4.85
CA GLU A 50 -1.14 17.92 -6.23
C GLU A 50 0.23 17.63 -6.86
N ASP A 51 1.25 17.33 -6.05
CA ASP A 51 2.62 17.02 -6.47
C ASP A 51 2.85 15.54 -6.81
N LEU A 52 1.92 14.65 -6.46
CA LEU A 52 2.06 13.21 -6.66
C LEU A 52 1.42 12.79 -7.98
N ASP A 53 2.14 11.96 -8.73
CA ASP A 53 1.73 11.41 -10.02
C ASP A 53 0.37 10.68 -9.91
N ASP A 54 -0.38 10.61 -11.01
CA ASP A 54 -1.74 10.02 -11.08
C ASP A 54 -1.76 8.51 -10.78
N THR A 55 -0.57 7.92 -10.61
CA THR A 55 -0.28 6.56 -10.23
C THR A 55 -0.24 6.32 -8.71
N VAL A 56 -0.24 7.38 -7.89
CA VAL A 56 -0.18 7.27 -6.43
C VAL A 56 -1.57 7.17 -5.82
N ARG A 57 -1.73 6.21 -4.91
CA ARG A 57 -2.99 5.92 -4.21
C ARG A 57 -2.79 5.87 -2.71
N GLN A 58 -3.85 6.17 -1.97
CA GLN A 58 -3.82 6.22 -0.52
C GLN A 58 -4.85 5.27 0.12
N ILE A 59 -4.40 4.49 1.10
CA ILE A 59 -5.26 3.70 1.99
C ILE A 59 -5.37 4.47 3.30
N VAL A 60 -6.60 4.71 3.76
CA VAL A 60 -6.88 5.33 5.06
C VAL A 60 -7.59 4.31 5.94
N LEU A 61 -6.93 3.94 7.03
CA LEU A 61 -7.41 3.06 8.08
C LEU A 61 -7.54 3.86 9.39
N PRO A 62 -8.20 3.34 10.44
CA PRO A 62 -8.39 4.08 11.69
C PRO A 62 -7.10 4.63 12.31
N ASP A 63 -6.02 3.83 12.30
CA ASP A 63 -4.74 4.18 12.92
C ASP A 63 -3.59 4.32 11.91
N LEU A 64 -3.84 4.15 10.61
CA LEU A 64 -2.80 4.08 9.58
C LEU A 64 -3.17 4.84 8.31
N ILE A 65 -2.20 5.50 7.71
CA ILE A 65 -2.29 6.02 6.34
C ILE A 65 -1.17 5.40 5.51
N VAL A 66 -1.51 4.79 4.39
CA VAL A 66 -0.55 4.12 3.49
C VAL A 66 -0.57 4.81 2.15
N HIS A 67 0.61 5.13 1.61
CA HIS A 67 0.74 5.56 0.22
C HIS A 67 1.43 4.47 -0.59
N TYR A 68 0.86 4.14 -1.73
CA TYR A 68 1.48 3.22 -2.68
C TYR A 68 1.42 3.77 -4.12
N VAL A 69 2.44 3.41 -4.89
CA VAL A 69 2.53 3.69 -6.32
C VAL A 69 2.08 2.46 -7.10
N VAL A 70 1.20 2.65 -8.08
CA VAL A 70 0.79 1.60 -9.01
C VAL A 70 1.78 1.54 -10.16
N LEU A 71 2.47 0.40 -10.32
CA LEU A 71 3.41 0.16 -11.42
C LEU A 71 2.88 -0.97 -12.31
N PRO A 72 2.14 -0.65 -13.40
CA PRO A 72 1.48 -1.65 -14.25
C PRO A 72 2.40 -2.30 -15.30
N ASP A 73 3.44 -1.59 -15.76
CA ASP A 73 4.29 -2.01 -16.88
C ASP A 73 5.41 -3.06 -16.62
N PRO A 74 5.91 -3.31 -15.38
CA PRO A 74 6.93 -4.34 -15.19
C PRO A 74 6.36 -5.76 -15.42
N PRO A 75 7.20 -6.78 -15.71
CA PRO A 75 6.76 -8.16 -15.96
C PRO A 75 5.90 -8.77 -14.85
N VAL A 76 6.00 -8.21 -13.64
CA VAL A 76 5.09 -8.46 -12.53
C VAL A 76 4.58 -7.10 -12.05
N PRO A 77 3.31 -6.74 -12.32
CA PRO A 77 2.70 -5.52 -11.81
C PRO A 77 2.79 -5.50 -10.28
N HIS A 78 3.13 -4.35 -9.71
CA HIS A 78 3.28 -4.24 -8.26
C HIS A 78 2.79 -2.92 -7.70
N LEU A 79 2.38 -3.00 -6.44
CA LEU A 79 2.15 -1.85 -5.58
C LEU A 79 3.46 -1.59 -4.86
N TRP A 80 4.04 -0.42 -5.07
CA TRP A 80 5.19 -0.02 -4.26
C TRP A 80 4.71 0.84 -3.10
N VAL A 81 4.69 0.27 -1.90
CA VAL A 81 4.34 0.98 -0.67
C VAL A 81 5.53 1.84 -0.25
N ILE A 82 5.37 3.14 -0.43
CA ILE A 82 6.44 4.14 -0.28
C ILE A 82 6.38 4.85 1.06
N ALA A 83 5.19 4.99 1.65
CA ALA A 83 5.02 5.62 2.95
C ALA A 83 3.95 4.92 3.79
N LEU A 84 4.18 4.90 5.10
CA LEU A 84 3.25 4.42 6.11
C LEU A 84 3.31 5.40 7.29
N THR A 85 2.17 6.01 7.61
CA THR A 85 2.00 6.89 8.76
C THR A 85 1.17 6.17 9.80
N VAL A 86 1.64 6.17 11.04
CA VAL A 86 0.86 5.74 12.21
C VAL A 86 0.29 6.99 12.87
N LEU A 87 -1.00 6.97 13.19
CA LEU A 87 -1.74 8.10 13.79
C LEU A 87 -1.67 8.12 15.31
#